data_AF-A0A0G4KAR4-F1
#
_entry.id   AF-A0A0G4KAR4-F1
#
_cell.length_a   1.000
_cell.length_b   1.000
_cell.length_c   1.000
_cell.angle_alpha   90.00
_cell.angle_beta   90.00
_cell.angle_gamma   90.00
#
_symmetry.space_group_name_H-M   'P 1'
#
loop_
_entity.id
_entity.type
_entity.pdbx_description
1 polymer ?
#
loop_
_entity_poly.entity_id
_entity_poly.type
_entity_poly.pdbx_seq_one_letter_code
_entity_poly.pdbx_strand_id
1 'polypeptide(L)' 'METDDREYIHLEKDASEEKLLIEVKNVNGEDILYLLSEFIYFVSKKENISPNIFLMMIGQAIIKKEELENKRGNKE' A
#
# COMPACT_ATOMS: atom_id res chain seq x y z
N MET A 1 -15.41 26.10 10.92
CA MET A 1 -14.60 25.24 10.05
C MET A 1 -15.11 23.84 10.27
N GLU A 2 -15.75 23.24 9.28
CA GLU A 2 -16.08 21.81 9.36
C GLU A 2 -14.75 21.06 9.47
N THR A 3 -14.61 20.26 10.53
CA THR A 3 -13.51 19.32 10.63
C THR A 3 -13.67 18.33 9.50
N ASP A 4 -12.66 18.23 8.64
CA ASP A 4 -12.65 17.26 7.56
C ASP A 4 -12.41 15.87 8.17
N ASP A 5 -13.50 15.20 8.53
CA ASP A 5 -13.57 13.88 9.17
C ASP A 5 -13.37 12.74 8.16
N ARG A 6 -12.90 13.03 6.94
CA ARG A 6 -12.61 12.00 5.94
C ARG A 6 -11.47 11.09 6.40
N GLU A 7 -11.74 9.79 6.31
CA GLU A 7 -10.77 8.71 6.48
C GLU A 7 -10.08 8.45 5.14
N TYR A 8 -8.74 8.49 5.12
CA TYR A 8 -7.99 8.18 3.90
C TYR A 8 -6.59 7.63 4.18
N ILE A 9 -6.12 6.86 3.20
CA ILE A 9 -4.72 6.50 3.01
C ILE A 9 -4.25 7.19 1.72
N HIS A 10 -3.30 8.11 1.81
CA HIS A 10 -2.67 8.77 0.67
C HIS A 10 -1.37 8.07 0.33
N LEU A 11 -1.23 7.66 -0.92
CA LEU A 11 -0.04 7.00 -1.46
C LEU A 11 0.48 7.83 -2.63
N GLU A 12 1.66 8.42 -2.45
CA GLU A 12 2.28 9.24 -3.48
C GLU A 12 3.70 8.73 -3.76
N LYS A 13 3.99 8.49 -5.04
CA LYS A 13 5.32 8.12 -5.50
C LYS A 13 5.88 9.25 -6.34
N ASP A 14 6.92 9.88 -5.84
CA ASP A 14 7.70 10.83 -6.64
C ASP A 14 8.62 10.03 -7.58
N ALA A 15 8.38 10.14 -8.89
CA ALA A 15 9.18 9.48 -9.90
C ALA A 15 10.61 10.03 -10.00
N SER A 16 10.86 11.25 -9.50
CA SER A 16 12.16 11.92 -9.52
C SER A 16 13.00 11.62 -8.28
N GLU A 17 12.37 11.35 -7.12
CA GLU A 17 13.08 11.12 -5.86
C GLU A 17 13.12 9.64 -5.43
N GLU A 18 12.45 8.73 -6.14
CA GLU A 18 12.21 7.32 -5.71
C GLU A 18 11.56 7.18 -4.32
N LYS A 19 11.10 8.29 -3.72
CA LYS A 19 10.47 8.29 -2.40
C LYS A 19 8.98 7.99 -2.53
N LEU A 20 8.53 7.10 -1.65
CA LEU A 20 7.12 6.81 -1.42
C LEU A 20 6.69 7.58 -0.17
N LEU A 21 5.74 8.48 -0.32
CA LEU A 21 5.04 9.12 0.79
C LEU A 21 3.76 8.32 1.08
N ILE A 22 3.60 7.96 2.35
CA ILE A 22 2.38 7.32 2.87
C ILE A 22 1.86 8.20 4.01
N GLU A 23 0.64 8.73 3.86
CA GLU A 23 -0.03 9.52 4.89
C GLU A 23 -1.39 8.87 5.22
N VAL A 24 -1.73 8.85 6.51
CA VAL A 24 -3.00 8.31 7.01
C VAL A 24 -3.64 9.35 7.92
N LYS A 25 -4.92 9.66 7.70
CA LYS A 25 -5.67 10.63 8.51
C LYS A 25 -7.00 10.06 8.97
N ASN A 26 -7.26 10.16 10.28
CA ASN A 26 -8.49 9.74 10.94
C ASN A 26 -8.85 8.25 10.78
N VAL A 27 -7.91 7.39 10.35
CA VAL A 27 -8.19 5.98 10.05
C VAL A 27 -7.81 5.10 11.25
N ASN A 28 -8.71 4.24 11.70
CA ASN A 28 -8.38 3.20 12.68
C ASN A 28 -7.92 1.90 12.00
N GLY A 29 -7.51 0.88 12.77
CA GLY A 29 -7.00 -0.37 12.20
C GLY A 29 -8.00 -1.14 11.32
N GLU A 30 -9.29 -1.13 11.65
CA GLU A 30 -10.35 -1.77 10.85
C GLU A 30 -10.61 -1.01 9.55
N ASP A 31 -10.64 0.32 9.62
CA ASP A 31 -10.85 1.17 8.44
C ASP A 31 -9.68 1.04 7.44
N ILE A 32 -8.44 0.85 7.94
CA ILE A 32 -7.28 0.56 7.07
C ILE A 32 -7.52 -0.72 6.27
N LEU A 33 -7.98 -1.80 6.92
CA LEU A 33 -8.23 -3.07 6.23
C LEU A 33 -9.35 -2.93 5.19
N TYR A 34 -10.41 -2.18 5.53
CA TYR A 34 -11.50 -1.90 4.61
C TYR A 34 -11.01 -1.12 3.38
N LEU A 35 -10.31 0.00 3.58
CA LEU A 35 -9.78 0.84 2.49
C LEU A 35 -8.80 0.07 1.59
N LEU A 36 -7.91 -0.75 2.17
CA LEU A 36 -7.00 -1.58 1.40
C LEU A 36 -7.74 -2.66 0.60
N SER A 37 -8.82 -3.22 1.16
CA SER A 37 -9.64 -4.20 0.45
C SER A 37 -10.33 -3.59 -0.79
N GLU A 38 -10.92 -2.40 -0.65
CA GLU A 38 -11.53 -1.65 -1.76
C GLU A 38 -10.48 -1.29 -2.82
N PHE A 39 -9.28 -0.88 -2.41
CA PHE A 39 -8.17 -0.63 -3.32
C PHE A 39 -7.77 -1.88 -4.11
N ILE A 40 -7.63 -3.03 -3.44
CA ILE A 40 -7.33 -4.32 -4.09
C ILE A 40 -8.41 -4.65 -5.12
N TYR A 41 -9.69 -4.53 -4.77
CA TYR A 41 -10.79 -4.78 -5.70
C TYR A 41 -10.77 -3.82 -6.90
N PHE A 42 -10.53 -2.53 -6.68
CA PHE A 42 -10.42 -1.52 -7.72
C PHE A 42 -9.33 -1.87 -8.74
N VAL A 43 -8.11 -2.14 -8.27
CA VAL A 43 -6.97 -2.49 -9.14
C VAL A 43 -7.23 -3.81 -9.85
N SER A 44 -7.73 -4.83 -9.13
CA SER A 44 -8.06 -6.14 -9.70
C SER A 44 -9.04 -6.02 -10.87
N LYS A 45 -10.08 -5.19 -10.72
CA LYS A 45 -11.05 -4.91 -11.79
C LYS A 45 -10.41 -4.16 -12.96
N LYS A 46 -9.57 -3.18 -12.68
CA LYS A 46 -8.89 -2.37 -13.72
C LYS A 46 -7.93 -3.19 -14.56
N GLU A 47 -7.14 -4.05 -13.93
CA GLU A 47 -6.14 -4.90 -14.57
C GLU A 47 -6.71 -6.23 -15.08
N ASN A 48 -8.00 -6.50 -14.82
CA ASN A 48 -8.69 -7.74 -15.14
C ASN A 48 -7.99 -8.98 -14.55
N ILE A 49 -7.61 -8.89 -13.28
CA ILE A 49 -6.95 -9.95 -12.50
C ILE A 49 -7.85 -10.30 -11.30
N SER A 50 -7.84 -11.57 -10.87
CA SER A 50 -8.56 -11.96 -9.66
C SER A 50 -7.96 -11.29 -8.41
N PRO A 51 -8.78 -10.76 -7.47
CA PRO A 51 -8.29 -10.20 -6.22
C PRO A 51 -7.33 -11.12 -5.45
N ASN A 52 -7.60 -12.42 -5.45
CA ASN A 52 -6.73 -13.41 -4.80
C ASN A 52 -5.35 -13.50 -5.47
N ILE A 53 -5.30 -13.40 -6.81
CA ILE A 53 -4.04 -13.40 -7.56
C ILE A 53 -3.27 -12.12 -7.27
N PHE A 54 -3.94 -10.97 -7.29
CA PHE A 54 -3.31 -9.69 -6.99
C PHE A 54 -2.76 -9.65 -5.55
N LEU A 55 -3.50 -10.18 -4.57
CA LEU A 55 -3.04 -10.31 -3.19
C LEU A 55 -1.78 -11.18 -3.08
N MET A 56 -1.72 -12.31 -3.80
CA MET A 56 -0.51 -13.16 -3.84
C MET A 56 0.69 -12.40 -4.42
N MET A 57 0.50 -11.61 -5.48
CA MET A 57 1.57 -10.79 -6.07
C MET A 57 2.09 -9.74 -5.08
N ILE A 58 1.20 -9.07 -4.35
CA ILE A 58 1.59 -8.13 -3.29
C ILE A 58 2.41 -8.85 -2.20
N GLY A 59 1.94 -10.01 -1.73
CA GLY A 59 2.65 -10.80 -0.72
C GLY A 59 4.06 -11.19 -1.15
N GLN A 60 4.23 -11.64 -2.40
CA GLN A 60 5.55 -11.94 -2.96
C GLN A 60 6.45 -10.68 -3.05
N ALA A 61 5.88 -9.53 -3.41
CA ALA A 61 6.62 -8.28 -3.50
C ALA A 61 7.10 -7.80 -2.11
N ILE A 62 6.28 -7.95 -1.06
CA ILE A 62 6.64 -7.64 0.32
C ILE A 62 7.81 -8.50 0.78
N ILE A 63 7.73 -9.83 0.60
CA ILE A 63 8.81 -10.76 0.96
C ILE A 63 10.11 -10.36 0.26
N LYS A 64 10.06 -10.07 -1.04
CA LYS A 64 11.23 -9.64 -1.81
C LYS A 64 11.81 -8.32 -1.30
N LYS A 65 10.97 -7.37 -0.88
CA LYS A 65 11.41 -6.11 -0.28
C LYS A 65 12.19 -6.37 1.01
N GLU A 66 11.64 -7.18 1.92
CA GLU A 66 12.28 -7.54 3.18
C GLU A 66 13.63 -8.24 2.96
N GLU A 67 13.70 -9.17 2.00
CA GLU A 67 14.98 -9.82 1.63
C GLU A 67 16.05 -8.83 1.16
N LEU A 68 15.65 -7.81 0.38
CA LEU A 68 16.59 -6.79 -0.13
C LEU A 68 17.06 -5.86 0.97
N GLU A 69 16.19 -5.48 1.90
CA GLU A 69 16.52 -4.66 3.06
C GLU A 69 17.47 -5.42 4.00
N ASN A 70 17.21 -6.70 4.29
CA ASN A 70 18.08 -7.55 5.10
C ASN A 70 19.47 -7.75 4.46
N LYS A 71 19.55 -7.88 3.13
CA LYS A 71 20.83 -7.98 2.40
C LYS A 71 21.63 -6.67 2.42
N ARG A 72 20.98 -5.51 2.57
CA ARG A 72 21.64 -4.21 2.69
C ARG A 72 22.17 -4.00 4.11
N GLY A 73 21.40 -4.37 5.14
CA GLY A 73 21.82 -4.29 6.55
C GLY A 73 22.99 -5.23 6.90
N ASN A 74 23.14 -6.36 6.22
CA ASN A 74 24.30 -7.28 6.41
C ASN A 74 25.59 -6.83 5.69
N LYS A 75 25.59 -5.68 5.01
CA LYS A 75 26.78 -5.11 4.35
C LYS A 75 27.34 -3.87 5.07
N GLU A 76 26.71 -3.45 6.17
CA GLU A 76 27.24 -2.48 7.13
C GLU A 76 27.88 -3.21 8.32
#